data_AF-A0A7C8YQI0-F1
#
_entry.id   AF-A0A7C8YQI0-F1
#
_cell.length_a   1.000
_cell.length_b   1.000
_cell.length_c   1.000
_cell.angle_alpha   90.00
_cell.angle_beta   90.00
_cell.angle_gamma   90.00
#
_symmetry.space_group_name_H-M   'P 1'
#
loop_
_entity.id
_entity.type
_entity.pdbx_description
1 polymer ?
#
loop_
_entity_poly.entity_id
_entity_poly.type
_entity_poly.pdbx_seq_one_letter_code
_entity_poly.pdbx_strand_id
1 'polypeptide(L)'
;MNKQGMEASHIVDPVKHPSGIVPVLQNVVSTVNLDCKLDLKAIALHARNAEYNPKRFAAVIMRIRDPKTTALIFASGKMVCTGAKSEDQSKLAARKYARVIQKLGFKAKFKDFKIQNIVGSCDVKFPIRLEGLHACHGAFST
;
A
#
# COMPACT_ATOMS: atom_id res chain seq x y z
N MET A 1 19.37 -24.13 5.10
CA MET A 1 19.75 -23.97 3.68
C MET A 1 19.40 -22.54 3.26
N ASN A 2 20.38 -21.63 3.35
CA ASN A 2 20.24 -20.23 2.97
C ASN A 2 20.21 -20.11 1.45
N LYS A 3 19.14 -19.55 0.89
CA LYS A 3 19.19 -18.96 -0.46
C LYS A 3 19.67 -17.53 -0.31
N GLN A 4 20.96 -17.32 -0.54
CA GLN A 4 21.48 -16.01 -0.93
C GLN A 4 20.78 -15.62 -2.23
N GLY A 5 19.98 -14.56 -2.19
CA GLY A 5 19.46 -13.93 -3.39
C GLY A 5 20.60 -13.26 -4.12
N MET A 6 20.82 -13.64 -5.38
CA MET A 6 21.68 -12.92 -6.30
C MET A 6 21.19 -11.48 -6.41
N GLU A 7 22.01 -10.51 -5.97
CA GLU A 7 21.84 -9.11 -6.36
C GLU A 7 22.18 -9.02 -7.85
N ALA A 8 21.16 -8.96 -8.69
CA ALA A 8 21.35 -8.54 -10.07
C ALA A 8 21.89 -7.10 -10.03
N SER A 9 23.09 -6.89 -10.55
CA SER A 9 23.66 -5.57 -10.77
C SER A 9 22.81 -4.83 -11.80
N HIS A 10 21.73 -4.20 -11.35
CA HIS A 10 20.89 -3.38 -12.19
C HIS A 10 21.67 -2.14 -12.58
N ILE A 11 22.06 -2.06 -13.85
CA ILE A 11 22.64 -0.86 -14.44
C ILE A 11 21.62 0.27 -14.24
N VAL A 12 21.99 1.26 -13.44
CA VAL A 12 21.16 2.42 -13.18
C VAL A 12 21.19 3.29 -14.43
N ASP A 13 20.02 3.63 -14.97
CA ASP A 13 19.88 4.56 -16.10
C ASP A 13 20.33 5.96 -15.66
N PRO A 14 21.48 6.48 -16.14
CA PRO A 14 22.03 7.74 -15.68
C PRO A 14 21.21 8.96 -16.15
N VAL A 15 20.36 8.80 -17.18
CA VAL A 15 19.45 9.86 -17.64
C VAL A 15 18.31 10.05 -16.64
N LYS A 16 17.79 8.95 -16.08
CA LYS A 16 16.69 8.99 -15.08
C LYS A 16 17.20 9.21 -13.66
N HIS A 17 18.40 8.73 -13.36
CA HIS A 17 19.00 8.80 -12.04
C HIS A 17 20.43 9.37 -12.11
N PRO A 18 20.60 10.69 -12.32
CA PRO A 18 21.92 11.31 -12.43
C PRO A 18 22.83 11.12 -11.20
N SER A 19 22.24 10.91 -10.02
CA SER A 19 22.98 10.62 -8.77
C SER A 19 23.50 9.20 -8.68
N GLY A 20 23.09 8.30 -9.58
CA GLY A 20 23.35 6.86 -9.48
C GLY A 20 22.55 6.14 -8.37
N ILE A 21 21.70 6.86 -7.62
CA ILE A 21 20.91 6.30 -6.51
C ILE A 21 19.46 6.16 -6.97
N VAL A 22 18.92 4.94 -6.85
CA VAL A 22 17.51 4.64 -7.09
C VAL A 22 16.78 4.48 -5.74
N PRO A 23 15.83 5.36 -5.39
CA PRO A 23 15.03 5.20 -4.18
C PRO A 23 14.22 3.90 -4.21
N VAL A 24 14.11 3.25 -3.05
CA VAL A 24 13.33 2.01 -2.90
C VAL A 24 11.92 2.35 -2.42
N LEU A 25 10.91 1.84 -3.12
CA LEU A 25 9.52 1.98 -2.69
C LEU A 25 9.26 1.15 -1.43
N GLN A 26 8.80 1.81 -0.37
CA GLN A 26 8.53 1.20 0.92
C GLN A 26 7.06 0.95 1.18
N ASN A 27 6.16 1.72 0.58
CA ASN A 27 4.73 1.51 0.75
C ASN A 27 3.95 2.18 -0.37
N VAL A 28 2.92 1.51 -0.85
CA VAL A 28 1.93 2.06 -1.77
C VAL A 28 0.56 1.97 -1.12
N VAL A 29 -0.12 3.11 -1.03
CA VAL A 29 -1.50 3.23 -0.57
C VAL A 29 -2.39 3.45 -1.79
N SER A 30 -3.38 2.61 -1.97
CA SER A 30 -4.38 2.74 -3.03
C SER A 30 -5.80 2.71 -2.47
N THR A 31 -6.74 3.24 -3.25
CA THR A 31 -8.18 3.13 -2.99
C THR A 31 -8.89 2.51 -4.18
N VAL A 32 -10.01 1.87 -3.92
CA VAL A 32 -10.93 1.37 -4.94
C VAL A 32 -12.37 1.47 -4.46
N ASN A 33 -13.30 1.65 -5.39
CA ASN A 33 -14.73 1.63 -5.14
C ASN A 33 -15.30 0.26 -5.52
N LEU A 34 -15.90 -0.43 -4.54
CA LEU A 34 -16.56 -1.72 -4.74
C LEU A 34 -18.00 -1.58 -5.27
N ASP A 35 -18.53 -0.36 -5.40
CA ASP A 35 -19.81 -0.04 -6.05
C ASP A 35 -21.02 -0.78 -5.46
N CYS A 36 -20.97 -1.12 -4.17
CA CYS A 36 -22.09 -1.70 -3.44
C CYS A 36 -22.00 -1.39 -1.93
N LYS A 37 -23.15 -1.39 -1.25
CA LYS A 37 -23.19 -1.35 0.22
C LYS A 37 -22.74 -2.69 0.79
N LEU A 38 -21.98 -2.64 1.88
CA LEU A 38 -21.39 -3.81 2.51
C LEU A 38 -21.87 -3.93 3.96
N ASP A 39 -22.34 -5.11 4.34
CA ASP A 39 -22.56 -5.46 5.73
C ASP A 39 -21.22 -5.91 6.35
N LEU A 40 -20.63 -5.00 7.13
CA LEU A 40 -19.34 -5.21 7.77
C LEU A 40 -19.36 -6.33 8.82
N LYS A 41 -20.50 -6.54 9.49
CA LYS A 41 -20.63 -7.63 10.48
C LYS A 41 -20.64 -8.97 9.77
N ALA A 42 -21.40 -9.09 8.68
CA ALA A 42 -21.44 -10.29 7.87
C ALA A 42 -20.07 -10.62 7.27
N ILE A 43 -19.33 -9.62 6.77
CA ILE A 43 -17.96 -9.83 6.26
C ILE A 43 -17.05 -10.34 7.38
N ALA A 44 -17.04 -9.70 8.54
CA ALA A 44 -16.18 -10.08 9.66
C ALA A 44 -16.47 -11.50 10.18
N LEU A 45 -17.74 -11.91 10.17
CA LEU A 45 -18.15 -13.24 10.64
C LEU A 45 -17.69 -14.36 9.70
N HIS A 46 -17.71 -14.14 8.39
CA HIS A 46 -17.45 -15.19 7.38
C HIS A 46 -16.03 -15.16 6.81
N ALA A 47 -15.31 -14.05 6.92
CA ALA A 47 -13.95 -13.93 6.42
C ALA A 47 -12.92 -14.33 7.49
N ARG A 48 -12.12 -15.37 7.19
CA ARG A 48 -11.11 -15.92 8.13
C ARG A 48 -10.05 -14.93 8.63
N ASN A 49 -9.70 -13.92 7.83
CA ASN A 49 -8.64 -12.95 8.13
C ASN A 49 -9.19 -11.52 8.20
N ALA A 50 -10.35 -11.35 8.81
CA ALA A 50 -11.01 -10.06 8.98
C ALA A 50 -11.20 -9.72 10.46
N GLU A 51 -10.87 -8.49 10.83
CA GLU A 51 -11.09 -7.94 12.16
C GLU A 51 -12.07 -6.76 12.06
N TYR A 52 -13.05 -6.70 12.94
CA TYR A 52 -14.00 -5.59 12.99
C TYR A 52 -14.40 -5.26 14.42
N ASN A 53 -14.11 -4.03 14.84
CA ASN A 53 -14.59 -3.47 16.09
C ASN A 53 -15.14 -2.06 15.81
N PRO A 54 -16.46 -1.90 15.62
CA PRO A 54 -17.07 -0.62 15.25
C PRO A 54 -16.87 0.48 16.28
N LYS A 55 -16.64 0.14 17.56
CA LYS A 55 -16.35 1.13 18.62
C LYS A 55 -14.96 1.74 18.46
N ARG A 56 -14.02 0.99 17.83
CA ARG A 56 -12.63 1.43 17.61
C ARG A 56 -12.47 2.06 16.23
N PHE A 57 -13.03 1.45 15.20
CA PHE A 57 -12.84 1.88 13.82
C PHE A 57 -13.98 1.43 12.92
N ALA A 58 -14.43 2.31 12.02
CA ALA A 58 -15.63 2.13 11.20
C ALA A 58 -15.43 1.25 9.95
N ALA A 59 -14.35 0.47 9.88
CA ALA A 59 -14.02 -0.38 8.74
C ALA A 59 -13.59 -1.77 9.18
N VAL A 60 -13.85 -2.77 8.33
CA VAL A 60 -13.27 -4.10 8.46
C VAL A 60 -11.81 -4.03 8.03
N ILE A 61 -10.92 -4.57 8.86
CA ILE A 61 -9.50 -4.71 8.57
C ILE A 61 -9.29 -6.13 8.05
N MET A 62 -8.82 -6.29 6.81
CA MET A 62 -8.58 -7.59 6.20
C MET A 62 -7.14 -7.74 5.74
N ARG A 63 -6.50 -8.89 5.98
CA ARG A 63 -5.08 -9.11 5.64
C ARG A 63 -4.89 -10.30 4.73
N ILE A 64 -3.97 -10.17 3.76
CA ILE A 64 -3.49 -11.27 2.91
C ILE A 64 -1.95 -11.30 2.94
N ARG A 65 -1.39 -12.48 2.65
CA ARG A 65 0.08 -12.71 2.73
C ARG A 65 0.81 -12.41 1.43
N ASP A 66 0.15 -12.56 0.30
CA ASP A 66 0.74 -12.36 -1.02
C ASP A 66 -0.23 -11.60 -1.95
N PRO A 67 0.10 -10.37 -2.37
CA PRO A 67 1.12 -9.49 -1.77
C PRO A 67 0.82 -9.26 -0.28
N LYS A 68 1.83 -9.06 0.57
CA LYS A 68 1.60 -8.82 2.01
C LYS A 68 0.98 -7.43 2.21
N THR A 69 -0.33 -7.39 2.37
CA THR A 69 -1.09 -6.13 2.43
C THR A 69 -2.18 -6.15 3.48
N THR A 70 -2.73 -4.96 3.76
CA THR A 70 -3.90 -4.76 4.60
C THR A 70 -4.93 -3.94 3.83
N ALA A 71 -6.19 -4.37 3.85
CA ALA A 71 -7.32 -3.61 3.34
C ALA A 71 -8.17 -3.07 4.49
N LEU A 72 -8.64 -1.84 4.35
CA LEU A 72 -9.67 -1.22 5.18
C LEU A 72 -10.94 -1.11 4.33
N ILE A 73 -11.98 -1.84 4.70
CA ILE A 73 -13.21 -1.97 3.91
C ILE A 73 -14.35 -1.28 4.64
N PHE A 74 -14.94 -0.27 4.02
CA PHE A 74 -15.98 0.57 4.60
C PHE A 74 -17.37 0.13 4.12
N ALA A 75 -18.39 0.38 4.95
CA ALA A 75 -19.79 0.04 4.63
C ALA A 75 -20.31 0.70 3.33
N SER A 76 -19.67 1.80 2.92
CA SER A 76 -19.96 2.50 1.66
C SER A 76 -19.52 1.76 0.40
N GLY A 77 -18.72 0.71 0.53
CA GLY A 77 -18.07 0.03 -0.60
C GLY A 77 -16.71 0.63 -0.95
N LYS A 78 -16.28 1.73 -0.32
CA LYS A 78 -14.89 2.20 -0.44
C LYS A 78 -13.95 1.22 0.25
N MET A 79 -12.82 0.94 -0.40
CA MET A 79 -11.74 0.14 0.17
C MET A 79 -10.40 0.87 0.02
N VAL A 80 -9.61 0.90 1.09
CA VAL A 80 -8.21 1.36 1.09
C VAL A 80 -7.33 0.12 1.16
N CYS A 81 -6.26 0.05 0.37
CA CYS A 81 -5.27 -1.02 0.38
C CYS A 81 -3.87 -0.45 0.66
N THR A 82 -3.14 -1.03 1.62
CA THR A 82 -1.81 -0.57 2.06
C THR A 82 -0.84 -1.74 2.22
N GLY A 83 0.47 -1.44 2.22
CA GLY A 83 1.55 -2.40 2.50
C GLY A 83 2.24 -2.97 1.25
N ALA A 84 1.73 -2.67 0.05
CA ALA A 84 2.36 -3.11 -1.19
C ALA A 84 3.68 -2.35 -1.46
N LYS A 85 4.63 -2.99 -2.15
CA LYS A 85 5.93 -2.39 -2.52
C LYS A 85 6.00 -1.92 -3.98
N SER A 86 4.91 -2.06 -4.72
CA SER A 86 4.76 -1.49 -6.06
C SER A 86 3.28 -1.21 -6.35
N GLU A 87 3.03 -0.38 -7.36
CA GLU A 87 1.67 -0.07 -7.84
C GLU A 87 0.95 -1.33 -8.34
N ASP A 88 1.65 -2.19 -9.07
CA ASP A 88 1.11 -3.46 -9.58
C ASP A 88 0.74 -4.41 -8.45
N GLN A 89 1.59 -4.54 -7.42
CA GLN A 89 1.26 -5.32 -6.23
C GLN A 89 0.05 -4.74 -5.51
N SER A 90 -0.05 -3.41 -5.40
CA SER A 90 -1.19 -2.74 -4.77
C SER A 90 -2.49 -3.03 -5.52
N LYS A 91 -2.46 -2.95 -6.87
CA LYS A 91 -3.60 -3.26 -7.73
C LYS A 91 -4.00 -4.73 -7.65
N LEU A 92 -3.02 -5.64 -7.67
CA LEU A 92 -3.26 -7.08 -7.53
C LEU A 92 -3.89 -7.42 -6.17
N ALA A 93 -3.36 -6.86 -5.09
CA ALA A 93 -3.90 -7.05 -3.74
C ALA A 93 -5.34 -6.52 -3.64
N ALA A 94 -5.61 -5.30 -4.11
CA ALA A 94 -6.95 -4.73 -4.15
C ALA A 94 -7.94 -5.63 -4.93
N ARG A 95 -7.52 -6.22 -6.06
CA ARG A 95 -8.35 -7.18 -6.80
C ARG A 95 -8.58 -8.48 -6.02
N LYS A 96 -7.57 -9.00 -5.33
CA LYS A 96 -7.71 -10.18 -4.45
C LYS A 96 -8.73 -9.92 -3.35
N TYR A 97 -8.71 -8.75 -2.71
CA TYR A 97 -9.72 -8.38 -1.71
C TYR A 97 -11.12 -8.24 -2.30
N ALA A 98 -11.27 -7.54 -3.43
CA ALA A 98 -12.57 -7.44 -4.11
C ALA A 98 -13.14 -8.83 -4.45
N ARG A 99 -12.28 -9.77 -4.87
CA ARG A 99 -12.69 -11.15 -5.14
C ARG A 99 -13.14 -11.91 -3.89
N VAL A 100 -12.51 -11.67 -2.74
CA VAL A 100 -12.99 -12.23 -1.45
C VAL A 100 -14.38 -11.71 -1.14
N ILE A 101 -14.61 -10.41 -1.26
CA ILE A 101 -15.93 -9.79 -1.03
C ILE A 101 -16.99 -10.37 -1.98
N GLN A 102 -16.66 -10.61 -3.25
CA GLN A 102 -17.56 -11.31 -4.18
C GLN A 102 -17.90 -12.73 -3.74
N LYS A 103 -16.91 -13.49 -3.26
CA LYS A 103 -17.12 -14.87 -2.78
C LYS A 103 -17.99 -14.95 -1.52
N LEU A 104 -18.09 -13.86 -0.77
CA LEU A 104 -18.99 -13.72 0.37
C LEU A 104 -20.43 -13.34 -0.03
N GLY A 105 -20.72 -13.24 -1.33
CA GLY A 105 -22.08 -12.98 -1.85
C GLY A 105 -22.40 -11.51 -2.16
N PHE A 106 -21.45 -10.59 -1.96
CA PHE A 106 -21.65 -9.18 -2.29
C PHE A 106 -21.40 -8.92 -3.77
N LYS A 107 -22.24 -8.08 -4.41
CA LYS A 107 -22.10 -7.67 -5.83
C LYS A 107 -20.99 -6.62 -6.05
N ALA A 108 -19.81 -6.87 -5.48
CA ALA A 108 -18.68 -5.95 -5.54
C ALA A 108 -18.10 -5.85 -6.95
N LYS A 109 -17.82 -4.63 -7.39
CA LYS A 109 -17.10 -4.30 -8.63
C LYS A 109 -15.72 -3.76 -8.30
N PHE A 110 -14.92 -3.48 -9.34
CA PHE A 110 -13.60 -2.88 -9.18
C PHE A 110 -13.56 -1.60 -10.00
N LYS A 111 -13.99 -0.49 -9.40
CA LYS A 111 -14.07 0.83 -10.05
C LYS A 111 -13.14 1.83 -9.39
N ASP A 112 -12.72 2.83 -10.15
CA ASP A 112 -12.00 4.01 -9.64
C ASP A 112 -10.75 3.66 -8.82
N PHE A 113 -10.01 2.64 -9.25
CA PHE A 113 -8.75 2.30 -8.62
C PHE A 113 -7.77 3.46 -8.80
N LYS A 114 -7.22 3.94 -7.68
CA LYS A 114 -6.31 5.09 -7.68
C LYS A 114 -5.22 4.88 -6.64
N ILE A 115 -3.98 5.18 -7.02
CA ILE A 115 -2.86 5.32 -6.09
C ILE A 115 -3.03 6.66 -5.36
N GLN A 116 -3.04 6.62 -4.03
CA GLN A 116 -3.24 7.79 -3.18
C GLN A 116 -1.93 8.31 -2.60
N ASN A 117 -1.01 7.41 -2.26
CA ASN A 117 0.27 7.77 -1.70
C ASN A 117 1.33 6.71 -2.01
N ILE A 118 2.58 7.15 -2.17
CA ILE A 118 3.76 6.31 -2.33
C ILE A 118 4.82 6.81 -1.34
N VAL A 119 5.37 5.90 -0.55
CA VAL A 119 6.48 6.17 0.38
C VAL A 119 7.74 5.56 -0.20
N GLY A 120 8.77 6.36 -0.40
CA GLY A 120 10.10 5.93 -0.83
C GLY A 120 11.16 6.19 0.24
N SER A 121 12.25 5.44 0.20
CA SER A 121 13.43 5.66 1.03
C SER A 121 14.70 5.50 0.21
N CYS A 122 15.73 6.27 0.52
CA CYS A 122 17.07 6.08 -0.04
C CYS A 122 18.14 6.31 1.03
N ASP A 123 19.35 5.86 0.75
CA ASP A 123 20.53 6.07 1.59
C ASP A 123 21.64 6.64 0.71
N VAL A 124 22.10 7.85 1.06
CA VAL A 124 23.12 8.61 0.32
C VAL A 124 24.55 8.21 0.69
N LYS A 125 24.73 7.35 1.70
CA LYS A 125 26.03 6.77 2.11
C LYS A 125 27.05 7.76 2.66
N PHE A 126 26.64 8.97 3.04
CA PHE A 126 27.47 9.95 3.75
C PHE A 126 26.62 10.78 4.74
N PRO A 127 27.21 11.31 5.82
CA PRO A 127 26.48 12.13 6.77
C PRO A 127 26.12 13.50 6.17
N ILE A 128 24.94 14.02 6.51
CA ILE A 128 24.47 15.36 6.11
C ILE A 128 24.36 16.24 7.34
N ARG A 129 24.92 17.45 7.28
CA ARG A 129 24.77 18.45 8.33
C ARG A 129 23.44 19.19 8.19
N LEU A 130 22.45 18.78 8.98
CA LEU A 130 21.08 19.29 8.88
C LEU A 130 20.93 20.76 9.28
N GLU A 131 21.76 21.27 10.19
CA GLU A 131 21.75 22.68 10.62
C GLU A 131 22.00 23.64 9.45
N GLY A 132 23.05 23.36 8.66
CA GLY A 132 23.39 24.18 7.49
C GLY A 132 22.34 24.07 6.40
N LEU A 133 21.78 22.87 6.21
CA LEU A 133 20.70 22.65 5.26
C LEU A 133 19.45 23.47 5.62
N HIS A 134 19.04 23.44 6.90
CA HIS A 134 17.93 24.23 7.43
C HIS A 134 18.18 25.73 7.29
N ALA A 135 19.37 26.21 7.66
CA ALA A 135 19.72 27.63 7.55
C ALA A 135 19.60 28.15 6.09
N CYS A 136 19.99 27.34 5.10
CA CYS A 136 19.91 27.71 3.68
C CYS A 136 18.52 27.50 3.06
N HIS A 137 17.70 26.60 3.60
CA HIS A 137 16.42 26.17 3.01
C HIS A 137 15.25 26.29 3.99
N GLY A 138 15.28 27.26 4.90
CA GLY A 138 14.31 27.42 5.99
C GLY A 138 12.84 27.41 5.53
N ALA A 139 12.57 27.91 4.32
CA ALA A 139 11.25 27.91 3.71
C ALA A 139 10.66 26.51 3.44
N PHE A 140 11.48 25.46 3.43
CA PHE A 140 11.10 24.07 3.11
C PHE A 140 11.29 23.10 4.27
N SER A 141 11.67 23.60 5.44
CA SER A 141 11.95 22.81 6.63
C SER A 141 11.11 23.33 7.79
N THR A 142 10.23 22.47 8.30
CA THR A 142 9.40 22.70 9.50
C THR A 142 10.04 22.13 10.75
#